data_AF-A0A3B9Y8Y9-F1
#
_entry.id   AF-A0A3B9Y8Y9-F1
#
_cell.length_a   1.000
_cell.length_b   1.000
_cell.length_c   1.000
_cell.angle_alpha   90.00
_cell.angle_beta   90.00
_cell.angle_gamma   90.00
#
_symmetry.space_group_name_H-M   'P 1'
#
loop_
_entity.id
_entity.type
_entity.pdbx_description
1 polymer ?
#
loop_
_entity_poly.entity_id
_entity_poly.type
_entity_poly.pdbx_seq_one_letter_code
_entity_poly.pdbx_strand_id
1 'polypeptide(L)'
;MGGGSALPDLRQKLESFPWTERLPFARQPIIQTVQPEMVTSIADPHDMLKNAQDITPMALAYQAIELQNENNVLERALYRVIHNMHI
;
A
#
# COMPACT_ATOMS: atom_id res chain seq x y z
N MET A 1 1.87 0.66 -10.58
CA MET A 1 1.76 1.67 -9.51
C MET A 1 2.01 3.03 -10.15
N GLY A 2 1.14 4.00 -9.93
CA GLY A 2 1.25 5.34 -10.52
C GLY A 2 0.56 5.50 -11.88
N GLY A 3 0.56 6.73 -12.41
CA GLY A 3 -0.15 7.08 -13.65
C GLY A 3 0.27 6.27 -14.88
N GLY A 4 1.54 5.86 -14.97
CA GLY A 4 2.03 5.02 -16.06
C GLY A 4 1.41 3.61 -16.11
N SER A 5 0.84 3.11 -15.02
CA SER A 5 0.13 1.83 -15.02
C SER A 5 -1.30 1.89 -15.58
N ALA A 6 -1.82 3.10 -15.84
CA ALA A 6 -3.13 3.30 -16.48
C ALA A 6 -3.06 3.27 -18.02
N LEU A 7 -1.88 3.04 -18.60
CA LEU A 7 -1.72 2.91 -20.05
C LEU A 7 -2.60 1.76 -20.58
N PRO A 8 -3.55 2.01 -21.49
CA PRO A 8 -4.53 1.01 -21.94
C PRO A 8 -3.88 -0.29 -22.43
N ASP A 9 -2.79 -0.15 -23.20
CA ASP A 9 -2.13 -1.27 -23.87
C ASP A 9 -1.15 -2.02 -22.98
N LEU A 10 -0.82 -1.48 -21.79
CA LEU A 10 0.21 -2.06 -20.93
C LEU A 10 -0.22 -3.43 -20.43
N ARG A 11 -1.47 -3.56 -19.97
CA ARG A 11 -2.01 -4.85 -19.51
C ARG A 11 -1.98 -5.88 -20.65
N GLN A 12 -2.49 -5.50 -21.81
CA GLN A 12 -2.52 -6.38 -22.98
C GLN A 12 -1.12 -6.85 -23.38
N LYS A 13 -0.14 -5.94 -23.39
CA LYS A 13 1.26 -6.29 -23.69
C LYS A 13 1.83 -7.24 -22.65
N LEU A 14 1.62 -6.99 -21.35
CA LEU A 14 2.08 -7.86 -20.28
C LEU A 14 1.42 -9.25 -20.32
N GLU A 15 0.13 -9.33 -20.66
CA GLU A 15 -0.60 -10.59 -20.81
C GLU A 15 -0.15 -11.39 -22.04
N SER A 16 0.19 -10.71 -23.14
CA SER A 16 0.68 -11.34 -24.37
C SER A 16 2.16 -11.72 -24.34
N PHE A 17 2.93 -11.24 -23.34
CA PHE A 17 4.36 -11.46 -23.29
C PHE A 17 4.68 -12.94 -22.99
N PRO A 18 5.61 -13.57 -23.73
CA PRO A 18 5.97 -14.97 -23.54
C PRO A 18 6.91 -15.15 -22.32
N TRP A 19 6.36 -14.97 -21.12
CA TRP A 19 7.10 -14.95 -19.85
C TRP A 19 7.96 -16.18 -19.62
N THR A 20 7.44 -17.37 -19.92
CA THR A 20 8.12 -18.65 -19.68
C THR A 20 9.19 -18.96 -20.73
N GLU A 21 9.09 -18.38 -21.92
CA GLU A 21 10.06 -18.60 -23.01
C GLU A 21 11.23 -17.62 -22.93
N ARG A 22 10.99 -16.41 -22.42
CA ARG A 22 11.99 -15.33 -22.39
C ARG A 22 12.60 -15.06 -21.02
N LEU A 23 11.97 -15.52 -19.96
CA LEU A 23 12.39 -15.31 -18.58
C LEU A 23 12.20 -16.60 -17.77
N PRO A 24 12.93 -16.78 -16.65
CA PRO A 24 12.88 -18.01 -15.85
C PRO A 24 11.63 -18.10 -14.98
N PHE A 25 10.45 -17.89 -15.55
CA PHE A 25 9.17 -18.11 -14.89
C PHE A 25 8.72 -19.56 -15.08
N ALA A 26 8.27 -20.20 -14.00
CA ALA A 26 7.73 -21.56 -14.06
C ALA A 26 6.37 -21.64 -14.78
N ARG A 27 5.62 -20.53 -14.83
CA ARG A 27 4.33 -20.37 -15.52
C ARG A 27 4.05 -18.91 -15.80
N GLN A 28 3.05 -18.63 -16.63
CA GLN A 28 2.60 -17.26 -16.90
C GLN A 28 2.16 -16.56 -15.59
N PRO A 29 2.66 -15.34 -15.31
CA PRO A 29 2.25 -14.59 -14.14
C PRO A 29 0.83 -14.03 -14.29
N ILE A 30 0.18 -13.80 -13.15
CA ILE A 30 -1.11 -13.09 -13.11
C ILE A 30 -0.81 -11.59 -13.12
N ILE A 31 -1.38 -10.88 -14.09
CA ILE A 31 -1.22 -9.43 -14.22
C ILE A 31 -2.38 -8.74 -13.50
N GLN A 32 -2.07 -7.95 -12.47
CA GLN A 32 -3.05 -7.14 -11.75
C GLN A 32 -2.52 -5.73 -11.57
N THR A 33 -3.42 -4.75 -11.67
CA THR A 33 -3.11 -3.36 -11.33
C THR A 33 -3.51 -3.14 -9.89
N VAL A 34 -2.61 -2.53 -9.10
CA VAL A 34 -2.95 -2.10 -7.74
C VAL A 34 -3.95 -0.96 -7.84
N GLN A 35 -4.98 -1.00 -7.01
CA GLN A 35 -6.06 -0.03 -6.98
C GLN A 35 -6.08 0.72 -5.64
N PRO A 36 -6.57 1.97 -5.58
CA PRO A 36 -6.65 2.75 -4.33
C PRO A 36 -7.40 2.03 -3.21
N GLU A 37 -8.48 1.31 -3.53
CA GLU A 37 -9.27 0.52 -2.58
C GLU A 37 -8.49 -0.61 -1.89
N MET A 38 -7.31 -0.99 -2.43
CA MET A 38 -6.41 -1.95 -1.81
C MET A 38 -5.60 -1.34 -0.66
N VAL A 39 -5.62 0.00 -0.48
CA VAL A 39 -5.01 0.72 0.65
C VAL A 39 -6.06 0.94 1.73
N THR A 40 -6.37 -0.12 2.49
CA THR A 40 -7.52 -0.14 3.42
C THR A 40 -7.39 0.74 4.66
N SER A 41 -6.18 1.22 4.94
CA SER A 41 -5.86 1.92 6.20
C SER A 41 -6.06 3.44 6.12
N ILE A 42 -6.53 3.97 5.00
CA ILE A 42 -6.81 5.40 4.80
C ILE A 42 -8.27 5.58 4.41
N ALA A 43 -9.01 6.33 5.23
CA ALA A 43 -10.36 6.74 4.91
C ALA A 43 -10.34 7.99 4.00
N ASP A 44 -11.05 7.94 2.88
CA ASP A 44 -11.23 9.08 1.98
C ASP A 44 -12.72 9.48 1.91
N PRO A 45 -13.22 10.27 2.88
CA PRO A 45 -14.63 10.64 2.95
C PRO A 45 -15.06 11.61 1.83
N HIS A 46 -14.11 12.22 1.12
CA HIS A 46 -14.40 13.12 0.00
C HIS A 46 -14.34 12.42 -1.36
N ASP A 47 -13.97 11.14 -1.39
CA ASP A 47 -13.95 10.30 -2.58
C ASP A 47 -13.10 10.93 -3.72
N MET A 48 -11.93 11.44 -3.34
CA MET A 48 -10.99 12.16 -4.21
C MET A 48 -9.84 11.28 -4.72
N LEU A 49 -9.51 10.20 -4.01
CA LEU A 49 -8.36 9.33 -4.24
C LEU A 49 -8.78 8.09 -5.04
N LYS A 50 -9.08 8.28 -6.32
CA LYS A 50 -9.68 7.24 -7.19
C LYS A 50 -8.73 6.61 -8.19
N ASN A 51 -7.58 7.22 -8.42
CA ASN A 51 -6.72 6.88 -9.55
C ASN A 51 -5.44 6.20 -9.10
N ALA A 52 -4.82 5.44 -10.01
CA ALA A 52 -3.56 4.75 -9.74
C ALA A 52 -2.40 5.68 -9.32
N GLN A 53 -2.49 6.97 -9.65
CA GLN A 53 -1.54 8.00 -9.24
C GLN A 53 -1.65 8.38 -7.75
N ASP A 54 -2.80 8.13 -7.14
CA ASP A 54 -3.09 8.47 -5.74
C ASP A 54 -2.53 7.40 -4.78
N ILE A 55 -2.22 6.21 -5.28
CA ILE A 55 -1.72 5.08 -4.47
C ILE A 55 -0.40 5.40 -3.77
N THR A 56 0.54 6.05 -4.46
CA THR A 56 1.84 6.41 -3.88
C THR A 56 1.69 7.41 -2.72
N PRO A 57 1.00 8.55 -2.87
CA PRO A 57 0.77 9.46 -1.74
C PRO A 57 -0.05 8.81 -0.62
N MET A 58 -1.02 7.93 -0.92
CA MET A 58 -1.72 7.15 0.10
C MET A 58 -0.77 6.24 0.89
N ALA A 59 0.11 5.49 0.23
CA ALA A 59 1.06 4.62 0.92
C ALA A 59 2.02 5.42 1.84
N LEU A 60 2.44 6.61 1.41
CA LEU A 60 3.26 7.50 2.24
C LEU A 60 2.50 8.04 3.46
N ALA A 61 1.23 8.41 3.29
CA ALA A 61 0.39 8.84 4.40
C ALA A 61 0.17 7.71 5.42
N TYR A 62 -0.03 6.48 4.95
CA TYR A 62 -0.12 5.31 5.82
C TYR A 62 1.18 5.11 6.61
N GLN A 63 2.32 5.16 5.94
CA GLN A 63 3.63 5.03 6.61
C GLN A 63 3.84 6.11 7.67
N ALA A 64 3.41 7.34 7.42
CA ALA A 64 3.52 8.43 8.39
C ALA A 64 2.64 8.19 9.64
N ILE A 65 1.42 7.65 9.45
CA ILE A 65 0.53 7.29 10.56
C ILE A 65 1.15 6.18 11.41
N GLU A 66 1.70 5.14 10.78
CA GLU A 66 2.32 4.03 11.50
C GLU A 66 3.53 4.48 12.32
N LEU A 67 4.38 5.34 11.77
CA LEU A 67 5.53 5.92 12.50
C LEU A 67 5.11 6.77 13.71
N GLN A 68 3.94 7.43 13.67
CA GLN A 68 3.40 8.13 14.83
C GLN A 68 2.84 7.16 15.89
N ASN A 69 2.28 6.03 15.47
CA ASN A 69 1.70 5.03 16.38
C ASN A 69 2.75 4.24 17.17
N GLU A 70 3.90 3.91 16.59
CA GLU A 70 4.95 3.12 17.25
C GLU A 70 5.44 3.74 18.56
N ASN A 71 5.57 5.07 18.61
CA ASN A 71 5.99 5.78 19.82
C ASN A 71 4.94 5.71 20.94
N ASN A 72 3.67 5.59 20.57
CA ASN A 72 2.55 5.81 21.49
C ASN A 72 2.19 4.57 22.31
N VAL A 73 2.37 3.36 21.77
CA VAL A 73 1.99 2.11 22.45
C VAL A 73 2.97 1.78 23.58
N LEU A 74 4.29 1.90 23.32
CA LEU A 74 5.32 1.66 24.32
C LEU A 74 5.28 2.72 25.42
N GLU A 75 5.14 4.00 25.07
CA GLU A 75 4.98 5.07 26.05
C GLU A 75 3.75 4.84 26.95
N ARG A 76 2.59 4.50 26.38
CA ARG A 76 1.39 4.23 27.18
C ARG A 76 1.57 3.03 28.12
N ALA A 77 2.26 1.98 27.68
CA ALA A 77 2.56 0.82 28.52
C ALA A 77 3.49 1.21 29.68
N LEU A 78 4.55 1.98 29.42
CA LEU A 78 5.47 2.49 30.43
C LEU A 78 4.78 3.45 31.41
N TYR A 79 3.96 4.39 30.92
CA TYR A 79 3.16 5.28 31.75
C TYR A 79 2.23 4.51 32.69
N ARG A 80 1.58 3.45 32.19
CA ARG A 80 0.68 2.63 33.01
C ARG A 80 1.43 1.90 34.12
N VAL A 81 2.64 1.41 33.86
CA VAL A 81 3.49 0.80 34.89
C VAL A 81 3.94 1.83 35.92
N ILE A 82 4.45 2.99 35.48
CA ILE A 82 4.91 4.06 36.36
C ILE A 82 3.76 4.60 37.24
N HIS A 83 2.56 4.77 36.66
CA HIS A 83 1.37 5.21 37.39
C HIS A 83 0.91 4.17 38.42
N ASN A 84 1.00 2.87 38.10
CA ASN A 84 0.66 1.80 39.03
C ASN A 84 1.74 1.57 40.12
N MET A 85 2.97 2.04 39.91
CA MET A 85 4.05 1.99 40.92
C MET A 85 4.07 3.21 41.85
N HIS A 86 3.40 4.31 41.48
CA HIS A 86 3.11 5.40 42.41
C HIS A 86 1.80 5.08 43.15
N ILE A 87 1.94 4.36 44.27
CA ILE A 87 0.97 4.41 45.38
C ILE A 87 1.21 5.72 46.13
#